data_AF-A0A954UPZ0-F1
#
_entry.id   AF-A0A954UPZ0-F1
#
_cell.length_a   1.000
_cell.length_b   1.000
_cell.length_c   1.000
_cell.angle_alpha   90.00
_cell.angle_beta   90.00
_cell.angle_gamma   90.00
#
_symmetry.space_group_name_H-M   'P 1'
#
loop_
_entity.id
_entity.type
_entity.pdbx_description
1 polymer ?
#
loop_
_entity_poly.entity_id
_entity_poly.type
_entity_poly.pdbx_seq_one_letter_code
_entity_poly.pdbx_strand_id
1 'polypeptide(L)'
;MTNHPTTQLAGWPSRAIGMLAMALIATAAWNGPARGAEPSEEEQARALVKQLGDDVYVNRQLAAAKLQELGLAAAKALEEGASSVDREIRYSCQRLLSEVRARQLNEMLDRFLQGREDEYPLPAWSRYKERIGDSRASRQLFVEMYRAEPDLLKAMEQNPAQASAAIYPRARQVQEFSSRGAQLGLGDVAALVFVGSDPEVEVNSQTYSYVTSLLHQPIVHKTMSGGVNKPLLAKMMGQWVLRGDSNLAYQSLLLAMQYQLPEGIQAAENTLKQSSPAPHVKQYAILTIAKLGDKRHISILTELLEDSSPLQTRTINNVRSITQVRDVALAAAVHLAGRPLRDVGFQADVMPDQQPFVINPSQLGFKDEKERKVVFDKWETLKKELKLDQ
;
A
#
# COMPACT_ATOMS: atom_id res chain seq x y z
N MET A 1 35.46 -56.23 0.87
CA MET A 1 36.56 -55.92 1.80
C MET A 1 36.08 -54.77 2.66
N THR A 2 35.90 -54.79 3.98
CA THR A 2 36.08 -55.74 5.09
C THR A 2 35.30 -55.09 6.25
N ASN A 3 34.25 -55.74 6.76
CA ASN A 3 34.11 -56.35 8.10
C ASN A 3 33.70 -55.42 9.28
N HIS A 4 32.58 -55.82 9.90
CA HIS A 4 32.03 -55.44 11.22
C HIS A 4 32.92 -55.88 12.42
N PRO A 5 32.61 -55.50 13.67
CA PRO A 5 31.61 -56.19 14.54
C PRO A 5 30.68 -55.17 15.25
N THR A 6 29.38 -55.36 15.55
CA THR A 6 28.56 -56.40 16.21
C THR A 6 28.87 -56.63 17.70
N THR A 7 27.95 -56.22 18.58
CA THR A 7 27.63 -56.99 19.80
C THR A 7 26.15 -56.85 20.13
N GLN A 8 25.46 -57.99 20.06
CA GLN A 8 24.09 -58.27 20.50
C GLN A 8 24.11 -58.84 21.93
N LEU A 9 22.89 -59.01 22.48
CA LEU A 9 22.36 -60.08 23.36
C LEU A 9 21.75 -59.48 24.62
N ALA A 10 20.58 -59.87 25.14
CA ALA A 10 19.56 -60.88 24.85
C ALA A 10 18.27 -60.35 25.55
N GLY A 11 17.02 -60.75 25.30
CA GLY A 11 16.43 -62.05 25.05
C GLY A 11 14.95 -61.94 25.49
N TRP A 12 14.05 -62.41 24.64
CA TRP A 12 12.58 -62.49 24.80
C TRP A 12 12.15 -63.65 25.76
N PRO A 13 10.88 -64.12 25.81
CA PRO A 13 9.67 -63.50 26.36
C PRO A 13 8.77 -64.48 27.19
N SER A 14 7.62 -63.96 27.65
CA SER A 14 6.29 -64.61 27.66
C SER A 14 5.74 -65.38 28.89
N ARG A 15 4.49 -65.00 29.19
CA ARG A 15 3.29 -65.73 29.71
C ARG A 15 2.88 -65.28 31.12
N ALA A 16 1.85 -64.46 31.29
CA ALA A 16 0.40 -64.63 31.09
C ALA A 16 -0.33 -65.28 32.28
N ILE A 17 -1.55 -64.77 32.54
CA ILE A 17 -2.58 -65.19 33.52
C ILE A 17 -2.28 -64.65 34.93
N GLY A 18 -3.14 -63.94 35.67
CA GLY A 18 -4.56 -63.63 35.59
C GLY A 18 -5.06 -63.39 37.03
N MET A 19 -6.21 -62.71 37.16
CA MET A 19 -7.07 -62.56 38.36
C MET A 19 -6.87 -61.38 39.31
N LEU A 20 -7.93 -60.56 39.29
CA LEU A 20 -8.51 -59.72 40.34
C LEU A 20 -8.23 -60.15 41.79
N ALA A 21 -7.92 -59.16 42.63
CA ALA A 21 -8.51 -59.06 43.97
C ALA A 21 -8.61 -57.58 44.39
N MET A 22 -9.86 -57.14 44.60
CA MET A 22 -10.19 -55.91 45.30
C MET A 22 -9.63 -55.94 46.72
N ALA A 23 -8.91 -54.89 47.10
CA ALA A 23 -8.69 -54.53 48.50
C ALA A 23 -9.06 -53.05 48.68
N LEU A 24 -10.29 -52.83 49.16
CA LEU A 24 -10.72 -51.61 49.81
C LEU A 24 -9.81 -51.35 51.02
N ILE A 25 -8.95 -50.34 50.94
CA ILE A 25 -8.35 -49.72 52.12
C ILE A 25 -8.75 -48.25 52.10
N ALA A 26 -9.73 -47.94 52.93
CA ALA A 26 -10.05 -46.59 53.32
C ALA A 26 -8.90 -46.06 54.20
N THR A 27 -8.03 -45.23 53.64
CA THR A 27 -7.18 -44.32 54.42
C THR A 27 -7.83 -42.96 54.45
N ALA A 28 -8.27 -42.57 55.65
CA ALA A 28 -8.81 -41.27 55.98
C ALA A 28 -7.92 -40.14 55.43
N ALA A 29 -8.53 -39.25 54.67
CA ALA A 29 -7.91 -38.02 54.20
C ALA A 29 -7.56 -37.13 55.41
N TRP A 30 -6.27 -36.97 55.64
CA TRP A 30 -5.74 -35.92 56.49
C TRP A 30 -5.95 -34.59 55.76
N ASN A 31 -7.03 -33.89 56.09
CA ASN A 31 -7.29 -32.53 55.61
C ASN A 31 -6.25 -31.56 56.21
N GLY A 32 -5.13 -31.38 55.52
CA GLY A 32 -4.33 -30.16 55.69
C GLY A 32 -5.14 -28.95 55.23
N PRO A 33 -4.97 -27.76 55.84
CA PRO A 33 -5.66 -26.56 55.38
C PRO A 33 -5.29 -26.30 53.93
N ALA A 34 -6.31 -26.11 53.09
CA ALA A 34 -6.15 -25.73 51.70
C ALA A 34 -5.19 -24.54 51.60
N ARG A 35 -4.06 -24.72 50.90
CA ARG A 35 -3.29 -23.58 50.39
C ARG A 35 -4.29 -22.73 49.60
N GLY A 36 -4.59 -21.54 50.10
CA GLY A 36 -5.44 -20.59 49.40
C GLY A 36 -4.94 -20.44 47.97
N ALA A 37 -5.83 -20.63 47.00
CA ALA A 37 -5.50 -20.45 45.59
C ALA A 37 -4.90 -19.05 45.43
N GLU A 38 -3.75 -18.96 44.76
CA GLU A 38 -3.18 -17.66 44.41
C GLU A 38 -4.22 -16.89 43.59
N PRO A 39 -4.48 -15.61 43.91
CA PRO A 39 -5.45 -14.82 43.17
C PRO A 39 -5.06 -14.78 41.70
N SER A 40 -6.04 -14.96 40.83
CA SER A 40 -5.82 -14.89 39.38
C SER A 40 -5.22 -13.54 38.97
N GLU A 41 -4.46 -13.49 37.88
CA GLU A 41 -3.89 -12.23 37.38
C GLU A 41 -4.95 -11.14 37.17
N GLU A 42 -6.18 -11.52 36.81
CA GLU A 42 -7.31 -10.60 36.66
C GLU A 42 -7.79 -10.02 38.02
N GLU A 43 -7.83 -10.84 39.08
CA GLU A 43 -8.15 -10.38 40.44
C GLU A 43 -7.05 -9.48 41.01
N GLN A 44 -5.78 -9.83 40.75
CA GLN A 44 -4.64 -9.00 41.12
C GLN A 44 -4.70 -7.64 40.41
N ALA A 45 -4.96 -7.62 39.10
CA ALA A 45 -5.10 -6.40 38.33
C ALA A 45 -6.23 -5.51 38.87
N ARG A 46 -7.40 -6.08 39.19
CA ARG A 46 -8.51 -5.32 39.80
C ARG A 46 -8.15 -4.72 41.16
N ALA A 47 -7.40 -5.43 42.00
CA ALA A 47 -6.94 -4.91 43.27
C ALA A 47 -5.95 -3.75 43.10
N LEU A 48 -5.01 -3.89 42.17
CA LEU A 48 -4.03 -2.84 41.85
C LEU A 48 -4.70 -1.59 41.26
N VAL A 49 -5.75 -1.75 40.44
CA VAL A 49 -6.53 -0.61 39.92
C VAL A 49 -7.16 0.19 41.05
N LYS A 50 -7.68 -0.46 42.11
CA LYS A 50 -8.20 0.26 43.29
C LYS A 50 -7.09 1.06 43.99
N GLN A 51 -5.87 0.51 44.06
CA GLN A 51 -4.72 1.17 44.68
C GLN A 51 -4.18 2.37 43.87
N LEU A 52 -4.62 2.55 42.62
CA LEU A 52 -4.32 3.79 41.87
C LEU A 52 -5.03 5.02 42.46
N GLY A 53 -6.07 4.85 43.26
CA GLY A 53 -6.76 5.92 43.97
C GLY A 53 -6.28 6.13 45.41
N ASP A 54 -5.15 5.52 45.81
CA ASP A 54 -4.64 5.62 47.17
C ASP A 54 -4.15 7.05 47.50
N ASP A 55 -4.45 7.53 48.71
CA ASP A 55 -4.03 8.85 49.19
C ASP A 55 -2.50 8.99 49.20
N VAL A 56 -1.78 7.89 49.42
CA VAL A 56 -0.33 7.83 49.44
C VAL A 56 0.22 7.67 48.02
N TYR A 57 0.92 8.70 47.53
CA TYR A 57 1.53 8.71 46.20
C TYR A 57 2.41 7.49 45.88
N VAL A 58 3.19 7.02 46.86
CA VAL A 58 4.08 5.86 46.68
C VAL A 58 3.28 4.59 46.38
N ASN A 59 2.13 4.38 47.04
CA ASN A 59 1.27 3.22 46.78
C ASN A 59 0.71 3.26 45.36
N ARG A 60 0.30 4.44 44.87
CA ARG A 60 -0.14 4.63 43.49
C ARG A 60 0.94 4.27 42.48
N GLN A 61 2.18 4.73 42.71
CA GLN A 61 3.31 4.43 41.82
C GLN A 61 3.64 2.93 41.79
N LEU A 62 3.63 2.26 42.95
CA LEU A 62 3.84 0.82 43.03
C LEU A 62 2.74 0.02 42.34
N ALA A 63 1.49 0.43 42.49
CA ALA A 63 0.36 -0.18 41.80
C ALA A 63 0.47 -0.01 40.28
N ALA A 64 0.82 1.19 39.82
CA ALA A 64 1.05 1.48 38.41
C ALA A 64 2.19 0.63 37.82
N ALA A 65 3.32 0.50 38.51
CA ALA A 65 4.44 -0.33 38.07
C ALA A 65 4.04 -1.81 37.93
N LYS A 66 3.32 -2.36 38.91
CA LYS A 66 2.83 -3.75 38.86
C LYS A 66 1.81 -3.96 37.74
N LEU A 67 0.90 -3.01 37.51
CA LEU A 67 -0.03 -3.07 36.37
C LEU A 67 0.69 -3.04 35.03
N GLN A 68 1.79 -2.30 34.93
CA GLN A 68 2.65 -2.33 33.75
C GLN A 68 3.35 -3.69 33.60
N GLU A 69 3.85 -4.29 34.67
CA GLU A 69 4.50 -5.62 34.65
C GLU A 69 3.53 -6.73 34.22
N LEU A 70 2.28 -6.67 34.68
CA LEU A 70 1.22 -7.60 34.25
C LEU A 70 0.89 -7.51 32.76
N GLY A 71 1.21 -6.38 32.10
CA GLY A 71 0.99 -6.21 30.66
C GLY A 71 -0.48 -6.41 30.26
N LEU A 72 -0.72 -7.18 29.19
CA LEU A 72 -2.08 -7.42 28.69
C LEU A 72 -3.02 -8.09 29.68
N ALA A 73 -2.51 -8.84 30.67
CA ALA A 73 -3.35 -9.45 31.70
C ALA A 73 -4.11 -8.39 32.53
N ALA A 74 -3.56 -7.17 32.62
CA ALA A 74 -4.21 -6.04 33.28
C ALA A 74 -5.20 -5.27 32.38
N ALA A 75 -5.25 -5.53 31.07
CA ALA A 75 -5.96 -4.68 30.11
C ALA A 75 -7.45 -4.53 30.45
N LYS A 76 -8.14 -5.63 30.76
CA LYS A 76 -9.57 -5.61 31.11
C LYS A 76 -9.83 -4.80 32.39
N ALA A 77 -9.02 -4.99 33.43
CA ALA A 77 -9.16 -4.23 34.69
C ALA A 77 -8.89 -2.73 34.47
N LEU A 78 -7.92 -2.39 33.62
CA LEU A 78 -7.62 -1.01 33.24
C LEU A 78 -8.76 -0.39 32.39
N GLU A 79 -9.38 -1.15 31.49
CA GLU A 79 -10.57 -0.71 30.73
C GLU A 79 -11.75 -0.40 31.65
N GLU A 80 -12.04 -1.29 32.61
CA GLU A 80 -13.07 -1.07 33.63
C GLU A 80 -12.73 0.18 34.47
N GLY A 81 -11.47 0.31 34.92
CA GLY A 81 -10.99 1.45 35.70
C GLY A 81 -10.99 2.78 34.95
N ALA A 82 -10.83 2.77 33.62
CA ALA A 82 -10.91 3.95 32.77
C ALA A 82 -12.33 4.57 32.72
N SER A 83 -13.33 3.89 33.28
CA SER A 83 -14.70 4.39 33.48
C SER A 83 -15.02 4.69 34.95
N SER A 84 -14.03 4.65 35.85
CA SER A 84 -14.21 4.92 37.28
C SER A 84 -14.75 6.33 37.52
N VAL A 85 -15.55 6.50 38.58
CA VAL A 85 -15.99 7.81 39.08
C VAL A 85 -14.83 8.61 39.66
N ASP A 86 -13.86 7.91 40.27
CA ASP A 86 -12.62 8.51 40.78
C ASP A 86 -11.77 9.03 39.61
N ARG A 87 -11.42 10.33 39.67
CA ARG A 87 -10.68 11.00 38.59
C ARG A 87 -9.25 10.50 38.45
N GLU A 88 -8.58 10.18 39.56
CA GLU A 88 -7.20 9.70 39.57
C GLU A 88 -7.12 8.29 39.02
N ILE A 89 -8.02 7.39 39.47
CA ILE A 89 -8.12 6.03 38.93
C ILE A 89 -8.43 6.10 37.43
N ARG A 90 -9.41 6.91 37.02
CA ARG A 90 -9.80 7.05 35.62
C ARG A 90 -8.64 7.52 34.73
N TYR A 91 -7.95 8.60 35.12
CA TYR A 91 -6.81 9.14 34.37
C TYR A 91 -5.65 8.14 34.31
N SER A 92 -5.29 7.54 35.45
CA SER A 92 -4.20 6.58 35.53
C SER A 92 -4.46 5.33 34.70
N CYS A 93 -5.68 4.79 34.75
CA CYS A 93 -6.08 3.63 33.95
C CYS A 93 -6.04 3.94 32.45
N GLN A 94 -6.52 5.10 32.00
CA GLN A 94 -6.45 5.49 30.58
C GLN A 94 -5.00 5.59 30.07
N ARG A 95 -4.12 6.20 30.87
CA ARG A 95 -2.68 6.30 30.56
C ARG A 95 -2.02 4.92 30.53
N LEU A 96 -2.19 4.12 31.59
CA LEU A 96 -1.59 2.79 31.72
C LEU A 96 -2.09 1.83 30.64
N LEU A 97 -3.38 1.86 30.31
CA LEU A 97 -3.94 1.05 29.22
C LEU A 97 -3.27 1.39 27.88
N SER A 98 -3.06 2.67 27.61
CA SER A 98 -2.37 3.13 26.40
C SER A 98 -0.92 2.64 26.34
N GLU A 99 -0.20 2.73 27.46
CA GLU A 99 1.19 2.28 27.58
C GLU A 99 1.33 0.76 27.44
N VAL A 100 0.47 -0.02 28.10
CA VAL A 100 0.44 -1.49 28.03
C VAL A 100 0.18 -1.96 26.60
N ARG A 101 -0.83 -1.39 25.94
CA ARG A 101 -1.15 -1.72 24.54
C ARG A 101 -0.01 -1.34 23.59
N ALA A 102 0.62 -0.18 23.79
CA ALA A 102 1.76 0.26 22.97
C ALA A 102 2.98 -0.67 23.15
N ARG A 103 3.27 -1.11 24.37
CA ARG A 103 4.36 -2.07 24.64
C ARG A 103 4.10 -3.40 23.95
N GLN A 104 2.90 -3.95 24.11
CA GLN A 104 2.51 -5.20 23.45
C GLN A 104 2.64 -5.12 21.93
N LEU A 105 2.19 -4.00 21.33
CA LEU A 105 2.30 -3.79 19.90
C LEU A 105 3.78 -3.78 19.48
N ASN A 106 4.66 -3.09 20.21
CA ASN A 106 6.08 -3.07 19.88
C ASN A 106 6.72 -4.45 19.99
N GLU A 107 6.42 -5.22 21.05
CA GLU A 107 6.93 -6.59 21.19
C GLU A 107 6.48 -7.49 20.04
N MET A 108 5.21 -7.37 19.62
CA MET A 108 4.66 -8.08 18.47
C MET A 108 5.40 -7.72 17.18
N LEU A 109 5.61 -6.43 16.92
CA LEU A 109 6.30 -5.95 15.72
C LEU A 109 7.78 -6.35 15.72
N ASP A 110 8.44 -6.36 16.87
CA ASP A 110 9.84 -6.79 17.00
C ASP A 110 9.99 -8.29 16.73
N ARG A 111 9.08 -9.13 17.25
CA ARG A 111 9.05 -10.56 16.94
C ARG A 111 8.77 -10.82 15.47
N PHE A 112 7.85 -10.06 14.88
CA PHE A 112 7.56 -10.11 13.45
C PHE A 112 8.80 -9.79 12.59
N LEU A 113 9.58 -8.77 12.97
CA LEU A 113 10.84 -8.42 12.30
C LEU A 113 11.93 -9.49 12.48
N GLN A 114 11.86 -10.29 13.54
CA GLN A 114 12.73 -11.44 13.77
C GLN A 114 12.30 -12.70 13.01
N GLY A 115 11.27 -12.62 12.16
CA GLY A 115 10.78 -13.77 11.39
C GLY A 115 9.81 -14.68 12.15
N ARG A 116 9.35 -14.27 13.35
CA ARG A 116 8.43 -15.05 14.18
C ARG A 116 6.98 -14.66 13.93
N GLU A 117 6.59 -14.59 12.66
CA GLU A 117 5.25 -14.15 12.24
C GLU A 117 4.14 -15.14 12.63
N ASP A 118 4.48 -16.42 12.79
CA ASP A 118 3.53 -17.47 13.22
C ASP A 118 3.10 -17.31 14.69
N GLU A 119 3.94 -16.69 15.54
CA GLU A 119 3.60 -16.43 16.94
C GLU A 119 2.55 -15.31 17.07
N TYR A 120 2.58 -14.33 16.15
CA TYR A 120 1.69 -13.18 16.13
C TYR A 120 1.38 -12.75 14.70
N PRO A 121 0.29 -13.26 14.10
CA PRO A 121 -0.09 -12.87 12.75
C PRO A 121 -0.52 -11.40 12.72
N LEU A 122 0.17 -10.59 11.90
CA LEU A 122 -0.23 -9.22 11.67
C LEU A 122 -1.32 -9.15 10.58
N PRO A 123 -2.46 -8.48 10.84
CA PRO A 123 -3.52 -8.29 9.85
C PRO A 123 -3.01 -7.73 8.53
N ALA A 124 -3.49 -8.28 7.42
CA ALA A 124 -3.12 -8.00 6.03
C ALA A 124 -1.68 -8.38 5.63
N TRP A 125 -0.88 -8.98 6.52
CA TRP A 125 0.50 -9.38 6.17
C TRP A 125 0.55 -10.40 5.05
N SER A 126 -0.27 -11.45 5.09
CA SER A 126 -0.26 -12.49 4.05
C SER A 126 -0.53 -11.91 2.66
N ARG A 127 -1.53 -11.02 2.54
CA ARG A 127 -1.83 -10.30 1.29
C ARG A 127 -0.69 -9.38 0.87
N TYR A 128 -0.08 -8.68 1.83
CA TYR A 128 1.05 -7.79 1.56
C TYR A 128 2.28 -8.57 1.09
N LYS A 129 2.59 -9.69 1.73
CA LYS A 129 3.70 -10.59 1.40
C LYS A 129 3.55 -11.17 0.00
N GLU A 130 2.35 -11.61 -0.37
CA GLU A 130 2.05 -12.10 -1.73
C GLU A 130 2.25 -11.01 -2.78
N ARG A 131 1.67 -9.82 -2.55
CA ARG A 131 1.65 -8.75 -3.54
C ARG A 131 2.93 -7.96 -3.61
N ILE A 132 3.60 -7.71 -2.49
CA ILE A 132 4.76 -6.82 -2.39
C ILE A 132 6.04 -7.62 -2.23
N GLY A 133 6.07 -8.56 -1.27
CA GLY A 133 7.16 -9.50 -1.06
C GLY A 133 7.55 -9.65 0.41
N ASP A 134 8.55 -10.49 0.69
CA ASP A 134 9.04 -10.80 2.05
C ASP A 134 10.53 -10.49 2.24
N SER A 135 10.97 -9.33 1.75
CA SER A 135 12.33 -8.85 2.05
C SER A 135 12.37 -8.18 3.42
N ARG A 136 13.58 -8.01 3.99
CA ARG A 136 13.77 -7.21 5.22
C ARG A 136 13.17 -5.80 5.09
N ALA A 137 13.37 -5.14 3.93
CA ALA A 137 12.79 -3.83 3.67
C ALA A 137 11.26 -3.89 3.59
N SER A 138 10.71 -4.96 3.01
CA SER A 138 9.26 -5.21 2.93
C SER A 138 8.63 -5.34 4.31
N ARG A 139 9.21 -6.16 5.19
CA ARG A 139 8.78 -6.29 6.59
C ARG A 139 8.87 -4.96 7.35
N GLN A 140 9.97 -4.22 7.17
CA GLN A 140 10.17 -2.92 7.81
C GLN A 140 9.08 -1.91 7.39
N LEU A 141 8.82 -1.80 6.08
CA LEU A 141 7.78 -0.91 5.56
C LEU A 141 6.38 -1.34 6.03
N PHE A 142 6.11 -2.64 6.09
CA PHE A 142 4.85 -3.14 6.63
C PHE A 142 4.67 -2.80 8.12
N VAL A 143 5.73 -2.86 8.93
CA VAL A 143 5.71 -2.40 10.32
C VAL A 143 5.41 -0.90 10.41
N GLU A 144 5.99 -0.08 9.52
CA GLU A 144 5.66 1.36 9.44
C GLU A 144 4.18 1.57 9.09
N MET A 145 3.65 0.84 8.11
CA MET A 145 2.24 0.85 7.75
C MET A 145 1.35 0.45 8.92
N TYR A 146 1.70 -0.61 9.65
CA TYR A 146 0.91 -1.10 10.78
C TYR A 146 0.94 -0.15 11.98
N ARG A 147 2.06 0.54 12.22
CA ARG A 147 2.13 1.60 13.24
C ARG A 147 1.27 2.81 12.88
N ALA A 148 1.24 3.18 11.61
CA ALA A 148 0.49 4.34 11.13
C ALA A 148 -1.01 4.06 11.01
N GLU A 149 -1.37 2.89 10.48
CA GLU A 149 -2.71 2.55 10.01
C GLU A 149 -3.19 1.15 10.46
N PRO A 150 -3.10 0.81 11.77
CA PRO A 150 -3.42 -0.54 12.25
C PRO A 150 -4.87 -0.94 11.98
N ASP A 151 -5.81 -0.01 12.12
CA ASP A 151 -7.23 -0.30 11.99
C ASP A 151 -7.66 -0.44 10.52
N LEU A 152 -6.99 0.28 9.61
CA LEU A 152 -7.20 0.11 8.17
C LEU A 152 -6.73 -1.28 7.70
N LEU A 153 -5.56 -1.73 8.16
CA LEU A 153 -5.04 -3.06 7.83
C LEU A 153 -5.87 -4.18 8.47
N LYS A 154 -6.38 -3.98 9.70
CA LYS A 154 -7.36 -4.90 10.30
C LYS A 154 -8.66 -4.98 9.50
N ALA A 155 -9.18 -3.85 9.03
CA ALA A 155 -10.39 -3.82 8.22
C ALA A 155 -10.20 -4.61 6.91
N MET A 156 -9.02 -4.49 6.28
CA MET A 156 -8.66 -5.25 5.08
C MET A 156 -8.56 -6.76 5.33
N GLU A 157 -8.02 -7.18 6.47
CA GLU A 157 -7.95 -8.60 6.84
C GLU A 157 -9.35 -9.21 7.05
N GLN A 158 -10.28 -8.44 7.60
CA GLN A 158 -11.64 -8.92 7.89
C GLN A 158 -12.42 -9.25 6.63
N ASN A 159 -12.50 -8.30 5.69
CA ASN A 159 -13.09 -8.48 4.36
C ASN A 159 -13.01 -7.17 3.53
N PRO A 160 -13.20 -7.25 2.21
CA PRO A 160 -13.14 -6.07 1.33
C PRO A 160 -14.18 -4.99 1.64
N ALA A 161 -15.38 -5.34 2.12
CA ALA A 161 -16.42 -4.36 2.46
C ALA A 161 -16.02 -3.48 3.66
N GLN A 162 -15.38 -4.07 4.68
CA GLN A 162 -14.84 -3.33 5.82
C GLN A 162 -13.69 -2.40 5.42
N ALA A 163 -12.77 -2.86 4.56
CA ALA A 163 -11.74 -1.98 4.00
C ALA A 163 -12.33 -0.82 3.19
N SER A 164 -13.37 -1.08 2.39
CA SER A 164 -14.06 -0.06 1.59
C SER A 164 -14.72 1.00 2.49
N ALA A 165 -15.34 0.58 3.59
CA ALA A 165 -15.93 1.49 4.59
C ALA A 165 -14.86 2.29 5.36
N ALA A 166 -13.70 1.70 5.63
CA ALA A 166 -12.63 2.32 6.41
C ALA A 166 -11.76 3.30 5.59
N ILE A 167 -11.49 3.02 4.32
CA ILE A 167 -10.52 3.79 3.54
C ILE A 167 -10.98 5.22 3.23
N TYR A 168 -12.26 5.44 2.95
CA TYR A 168 -12.77 6.78 2.63
C TYR A 168 -12.59 7.80 3.79
N PRO A 169 -13.14 7.55 5.00
CA PRO A 169 -12.99 8.50 6.10
C PRO A 169 -11.52 8.67 6.49
N ARG A 170 -10.70 7.61 6.37
CA ARG A 170 -9.29 7.68 6.71
C ARG A 170 -8.48 8.50 5.70
N ALA A 171 -8.66 8.27 4.39
CA ALA A 171 -8.01 9.05 3.34
C ALA A 171 -8.34 10.55 3.46
N ARG A 172 -9.60 10.88 3.78
CA ARG A 172 -10.02 12.26 4.07
C ARG A 172 -9.26 12.84 5.28
N GLN A 173 -9.21 12.11 6.39
CA GLN A 173 -8.52 12.56 7.61
C GLN A 173 -7.03 12.81 7.38
N VAL A 174 -6.35 11.91 6.67
CA VAL A 174 -4.92 12.05 6.35
C VAL A 174 -4.69 13.25 5.41
N GLN A 175 -5.57 13.45 4.43
CA GLN A 175 -5.51 14.62 3.56
C GLN A 175 -5.73 15.94 4.32
N GLU A 176 -6.69 15.98 5.26
CA GLU A 176 -6.93 17.15 6.10
C GLU A 176 -5.74 17.45 7.02
N PHE A 177 -5.14 16.41 7.60
CA PHE A 177 -3.94 16.52 8.43
C PHE A 177 -2.76 17.08 7.64
N SER A 178 -2.50 16.54 6.45
CA SER A 178 -1.46 17.04 5.54
C SER A 178 -1.72 18.47 5.08
N SER A 179 -2.96 18.81 4.75
CA SER A 179 -3.34 20.17 4.32
C SER A 179 -3.12 21.23 5.39
N ARG A 180 -3.08 20.84 6.67
CA ARG A 180 -2.74 21.73 7.80
C ARG A 180 -1.23 21.85 8.05
N GLY A 181 -0.40 21.33 7.13
CA GLY A 181 1.06 21.41 7.21
C GLY A 181 1.71 20.32 8.06
N ALA A 182 0.95 19.32 8.51
CA ALA A 182 1.52 18.21 9.25
C ALA A 182 2.29 17.26 8.31
N GLN A 183 3.42 16.73 8.80
CA GLN A 183 4.24 15.79 8.04
C GLN A 183 3.65 14.40 8.11
N LEU A 184 3.47 13.77 6.94
CA LEU A 184 3.08 12.37 6.82
C LEU A 184 4.29 11.45 6.85
N GLY A 185 4.15 10.30 7.49
CA GLY A 185 5.09 9.20 7.38
C GLY A 185 4.90 8.43 6.08
N LEU A 186 5.91 7.64 5.71
CA LEU A 186 5.79 6.72 4.58
C LEU A 186 4.75 5.62 4.86
N GLY A 187 4.64 5.18 6.11
CA GLY A 187 3.64 4.21 6.56
C GLY A 187 2.20 4.63 6.26
N ASP A 188 1.84 5.90 6.51
CA ASP A 188 0.49 6.44 6.24
C ASP A 188 0.15 6.30 4.74
N VAL A 189 1.07 6.77 3.88
CA VAL A 189 0.86 6.77 2.43
C VAL A 189 0.86 5.34 1.88
N ALA A 190 1.83 4.51 2.29
CA ALA A 190 1.95 3.14 1.83
C ALA A 190 0.73 2.29 2.20
N ALA A 191 0.19 2.44 3.41
CA ALA A 191 -1.00 1.71 3.84
C ALA A 191 -2.25 2.10 3.04
N LEU A 192 -2.49 3.39 2.84
CA LEU A 192 -3.62 3.87 2.05
C LEU A 192 -3.55 3.44 0.59
N VAL A 193 -2.37 3.51 -0.03
CA VAL A 193 -2.17 3.08 -1.41
C VAL A 193 -2.27 1.56 -1.52
N PHE A 194 -1.70 0.80 -0.58
CA PHE A 194 -1.79 -0.66 -0.58
C PHE A 194 -3.24 -1.15 -0.49
N VAL A 195 -4.00 -0.64 0.47
CA VAL A 195 -5.41 -1.03 0.69
C VAL A 195 -6.28 -0.54 -0.46
N GLY A 196 -6.07 0.71 -0.90
CA GLY A 196 -6.82 1.29 -2.02
C GLY A 196 -6.49 0.66 -3.38
N SER A 197 -5.36 -0.03 -3.52
CA SER A 197 -5.00 -0.74 -4.76
C SER A 197 -5.53 -2.16 -4.81
N ASP A 198 -6.16 -2.65 -3.74
CA ASP A 198 -6.81 -3.96 -3.75
C ASP A 198 -8.03 -3.92 -4.70
N PRO A 199 -8.11 -4.80 -5.72
CA PRO A 199 -9.22 -4.83 -6.66
C PRO A 199 -10.57 -5.17 -6.00
N GLU A 200 -10.57 -5.83 -4.85
CA GLU A 200 -11.80 -6.17 -4.11
C GLU A 200 -12.32 -5.00 -3.26
N VAL A 201 -11.47 -4.01 -2.95
CA VAL A 201 -11.85 -2.83 -2.15
C VAL A 201 -12.50 -1.81 -3.06
N GLU A 202 -13.71 -1.36 -2.73
CA GLU A 202 -14.39 -0.29 -3.46
C GLU A 202 -13.79 1.07 -3.10
N VAL A 203 -13.47 1.85 -4.14
CA VAL A 203 -12.88 3.18 -4.02
C VAL A 203 -13.68 4.13 -4.89
N ASN A 204 -14.38 5.07 -4.28
CA ASN A 204 -15.09 6.12 -5.00
C ASN A 204 -14.11 7.21 -5.50
N SER A 205 -14.57 8.08 -6.39
CA SER A 205 -13.75 9.13 -7.01
C SER A 205 -13.13 10.12 -6.01
N GLN A 206 -13.77 10.32 -4.85
CA GLN A 206 -13.26 11.20 -3.79
C GLN A 206 -12.11 10.53 -3.03
N THR A 207 -12.26 9.27 -2.62
CA THR A 207 -11.17 8.46 -2.06
C THR A 207 -10.01 8.38 -3.04
N TYR A 208 -10.29 8.16 -4.32
CA TYR A 208 -9.28 8.12 -5.37
C TYR A 208 -8.49 9.43 -5.46
N SER A 209 -9.18 10.57 -5.44
CA SER A 209 -8.55 11.89 -5.47
C SER A 209 -7.70 12.12 -4.22
N TYR A 210 -8.17 11.72 -3.03
CA TYR A 210 -7.41 11.84 -1.79
C TYR A 210 -6.14 10.99 -1.82
N VAL A 211 -6.25 9.69 -2.11
CA VAL A 211 -5.08 8.79 -2.16
C VAL A 211 -4.09 9.25 -3.23
N THR A 212 -4.57 9.65 -4.42
CA THR A 212 -3.70 10.18 -5.48
C THR A 212 -2.99 11.47 -5.05
N SER A 213 -3.65 12.37 -4.32
CA SER A 213 -3.00 13.58 -3.78
C SER A 213 -1.86 13.27 -2.82
N LEU A 214 -1.94 12.16 -2.06
CA LEU A 214 -0.87 11.73 -1.16
C LEU A 214 0.37 11.25 -1.92
N LEU A 215 0.20 10.73 -3.15
CA LEU A 215 1.30 10.29 -4.01
C LEU A 215 2.15 11.44 -4.57
N HIS A 216 1.69 12.68 -4.39
CA HIS A 216 2.44 13.89 -4.72
C HIS A 216 3.21 14.48 -3.51
N GLN A 217 3.13 13.87 -2.33
CA GLN A 217 3.76 14.40 -1.13
C GLN A 217 5.29 14.30 -1.18
N PRO A 218 6.03 15.22 -0.51
CA PRO A 218 7.50 15.22 -0.52
C PRO A 218 8.13 13.89 -0.06
N ILE A 219 7.49 13.19 0.88
CA ILE A 219 7.95 11.89 1.36
C ILE A 219 7.94 10.81 0.25
N VAL A 220 6.95 10.85 -0.63
CA VAL A 220 6.85 9.95 -1.78
C VAL A 220 7.94 10.29 -2.79
N HIS A 221 8.10 11.58 -3.13
CA HIS A 221 9.16 12.00 -4.05
C HIS A 221 10.56 11.61 -3.54
N LYS A 222 10.84 11.82 -2.25
CA LYS A 222 12.09 11.41 -1.60
C LYS A 222 12.29 9.90 -1.63
N THR A 223 11.23 9.12 -1.43
CA THR A 223 11.31 7.64 -1.47
C THR A 223 11.51 7.13 -2.89
N MET A 224 10.88 7.76 -3.88
CA MET A 224 10.97 7.35 -5.28
C MET A 224 12.28 7.78 -5.96
N SER A 225 13.00 8.76 -5.40
CA SER A 225 14.32 9.16 -5.89
C SER A 225 15.42 8.13 -5.56
N GLY A 226 15.22 7.25 -4.57
CA GLY A 226 16.14 6.16 -4.26
C GLY A 226 15.90 5.45 -2.92
N GLY A 227 16.74 4.48 -2.61
CA GLY A 227 16.69 3.73 -1.35
C GLY A 227 15.92 2.42 -1.42
N VAL A 228 15.93 1.68 -0.30
CA VAL A 228 15.42 0.30 -0.22
C VAL A 228 13.90 0.19 -0.39
N ASN A 229 13.16 1.26 -0.08
CA ASN A 229 11.70 1.28 -0.17
C ASN A 229 11.18 1.67 -1.56
N LYS A 230 12.02 2.23 -2.44
CA LYS A 230 11.64 2.61 -3.81
C LYS A 230 10.92 1.47 -4.57
N PRO A 231 11.48 0.26 -4.71
CA PRO A 231 10.81 -0.81 -5.47
C PRO A 231 9.49 -1.26 -4.83
N LEU A 232 9.38 -1.19 -3.50
CA LEU A 232 8.16 -1.57 -2.78
C LEU A 232 7.04 -0.55 -3.03
N LEU A 233 7.36 0.74 -2.91
CA LEU A 233 6.42 1.83 -3.18
C LEU A 233 6.03 1.88 -4.66
N ALA A 234 6.99 1.71 -5.57
CA ALA A 234 6.72 1.64 -7.01
C ALA A 234 5.71 0.53 -7.34
N LYS A 235 5.83 -0.65 -6.72
CA LYS A 235 4.91 -1.77 -6.94
C LYS A 235 3.49 -1.47 -6.46
N MET A 236 3.34 -0.88 -5.27
CA MET A 236 2.03 -0.43 -4.77
C MET A 236 1.42 0.67 -5.66
N MET A 237 2.23 1.64 -6.09
CA MET A 237 1.79 2.70 -6.99
C MET A 237 1.41 2.17 -8.38
N GLY A 238 2.13 1.17 -8.90
CA GLY A 238 1.79 0.51 -10.15
C GLY A 238 0.40 -0.13 -10.10
N GLN A 239 0.06 -0.79 -9.00
CA GLN A 239 -1.28 -1.34 -8.77
C GLN A 239 -2.35 -0.23 -8.68
N TRP A 240 -2.05 0.88 -8.01
CA TRP A 240 -2.92 2.05 -7.98
C TRP A 240 -3.18 2.62 -9.38
N VAL A 241 -2.15 2.69 -10.21
CA VAL A 241 -2.24 3.18 -11.60
C VAL A 241 -3.15 2.28 -12.44
N LEU A 242 -3.04 0.96 -12.31
CA LEU A 242 -3.89 0.00 -13.04
C LEU A 242 -5.36 0.11 -12.68
N ARG A 243 -5.67 0.57 -11.47
CA ARG A 243 -7.05 0.75 -10.99
C ARG A 243 -7.84 1.76 -11.81
N GLY A 244 -7.14 2.75 -12.38
CA GLY A 244 -7.66 4.01 -12.95
C GLY A 244 -9.16 4.04 -13.30
N ASP A 245 -9.89 4.94 -12.65
CA ASP A 245 -11.31 5.19 -12.89
C ASP A 245 -11.51 6.35 -13.89
N SER A 246 -12.25 6.09 -14.97
CA SER A 246 -12.90 7.07 -15.85
C SER A 246 -12.11 8.37 -16.10
N ASN A 247 -12.72 9.53 -15.80
CA ASN A 247 -12.20 10.86 -16.07
C ASN A 247 -11.01 11.25 -15.19
N LEU A 248 -10.68 10.47 -14.15
CA LEU A 248 -9.54 10.71 -13.25
C LEU A 248 -8.31 9.87 -13.61
N ALA A 249 -8.42 9.00 -14.62
CA ALA A 249 -7.31 8.17 -15.11
C ALA A 249 -6.05 9.01 -15.43
N TYR A 250 -6.22 10.25 -15.90
CA TYR A 250 -5.08 11.14 -16.19
C TYR A 250 -4.18 11.39 -14.98
N GLN A 251 -4.71 11.40 -13.76
CA GLN A 251 -3.90 11.61 -12.55
C GLN A 251 -2.94 10.45 -12.31
N SER A 252 -3.41 9.21 -12.52
CA SER A 252 -2.56 8.02 -12.42
C SER A 252 -1.56 7.92 -13.57
N LEU A 253 -1.97 8.30 -14.78
CA LEU A 253 -1.06 8.36 -15.94
C LEU A 253 0.09 9.36 -15.72
N LEU A 254 -0.21 10.52 -15.11
CA LEU A 254 0.81 11.48 -14.70
C LEU A 254 1.81 10.89 -13.69
N LEU A 255 1.32 10.14 -12.69
CA LEU A 255 2.20 9.45 -11.74
C LEU A 255 3.06 8.39 -12.43
N ALA A 256 2.48 7.61 -13.35
CA ALA A 256 3.20 6.60 -14.10
C ALA A 256 4.33 7.21 -14.93
N MET A 257 4.07 8.32 -15.62
CA MET A 257 5.10 9.06 -16.37
C MET A 257 6.17 9.67 -15.45
N GLN A 258 5.76 10.30 -14.35
CA GLN A 258 6.67 10.96 -13.39
C GLN A 258 7.66 9.98 -12.75
N TYR A 259 7.19 8.79 -12.39
CA TYR A 259 7.98 7.78 -11.69
C TYR A 259 8.40 6.60 -12.56
N GLN A 260 8.09 6.66 -13.86
CA GLN A 260 8.38 5.65 -14.86
C GLN A 260 7.85 4.26 -14.49
N LEU A 261 6.58 4.20 -14.06
CA LEU A 261 5.91 2.96 -13.66
C LEU A 261 5.42 2.21 -14.92
N PRO A 262 5.94 1.02 -15.24
CA PRO A 262 5.61 0.31 -16.48
C PRO A 262 4.12 -0.04 -16.61
N GLU A 263 3.42 -0.19 -15.47
CA GLU A 263 1.97 -0.39 -15.41
C GLU A 263 1.17 0.73 -16.10
N GLY A 264 1.77 1.91 -16.26
CA GLY A 264 1.19 3.04 -16.99
C GLY A 264 0.81 2.71 -18.43
N ILE A 265 1.51 1.77 -19.09
CA ILE A 265 1.17 1.32 -20.44
C ILE A 265 -0.18 0.64 -20.47
N GLN A 266 -0.38 -0.36 -19.60
CA GLN A 266 -1.65 -1.07 -19.53
C GLN A 266 -2.80 -0.13 -19.13
N ALA A 267 -2.55 0.79 -18.20
CA ALA A 267 -3.53 1.81 -17.81
C ALA A 267 -3.89 2.75 -18.97
N ALA A 268 -2.90 3.17 -19.77
CA ALA A 268 -3.11 4.00 -20.95
C ALA A 268 -3.93 3.26 -22.03
N GLU A 269 -3.61 2.00 -22.31
CA GLU A 269 -4.39 1.17 -23.23
C GLU A 269 -5.84 1.00 -22.79
N ASN A 270 -6.06 0.67 -21.50
CA ASN A 270 -7.40 0.51 -20.94
C ASN A 270 -8.20 1.81 -21.09
N THR A 271 -7.55 2.95 -20.87
CA THR A 271 -8.13 4.28 -21.03
C THR A 271 -8.56 4.54 -22.47
N LEU A 272 -7.72 4.20 -23.46
CA LEU A 272 -8.04 4.39 -24.88
C LEU A 272 -9.15 3.47 -25.40
N LYS A 273 -9.31 2.28 -24.78
CA LYS A 273 -10.38 1.30 -25.10
C LYS A 273 -11.75 1.68 -24.53
N GLN A 274 -11.85 2.69 -23.68
CA GLN A 274 -13.15 3.16 -23.16
C GLN A 274 -14.02 3.72 -24.31
N SER A 275 -15.34 3.61 -24.19
CA SER A 275 -16.27 3.96 -25.29
C SER A 275 -16.21 5.44 -25.71
N SER A 276 -15.85 6.35 -24.81
CA SER A 276 -15.70 7.78 -25.11
C SER A 276 -14.90 8.52 -24.03
N PRO A 277 -13.60 8.24 -23.86
CA PRO A 277 -12.77 8.99 -22.93
C PRO A 277 -12.66 10.44 -23.41
N ALA A 278 -12.70 11.38 -22.46
CA ALA A 278 -12.57 12.80 -22.78
C ALA A 278 -11.24 13.06 -23.54
N PRO A 279 -11.19 13.99 -24.51
CA PRO A 279 -10.00 14.21 -25.34
C PRO A 279 -8.72 14.46 -24.51
N HIS A 280 -8.82 15.23 -23.43
CA HIS A 280 -7.67 15.48 -22.54
C HIS A 280 -7.15 14.20 -21.88
N VAL A 281 -8.02 13.25 -21.53
CA VAL A 281 -7.63 11.94 -20.97
C VAL A 281 -6.91 11.10 -22.04
N LYS A 282 -7.40 11.10 -23.29
CA LYS A 282 -6.69 10.47 -24.42
C LYS A 282 -5.28 11.03 -24.61
N GLN A 283 -5.13 12.36 -24.51
CA GLN A 283 -3.81 13.01 -24.60
C GLN A 283 -2.83 12.43 -23.56
N TYR A 284 -3.24 12.26 -22.31
CA TYR A 284 -2.39 11.69 -21.27
C TYR A 284 -2.09 10.20 -21.52
N ALA A 285 -3.04 9.42 -22.04
CA ALA A 285 -2.79 8.04 -22.41
C ALA A 285 -1.76 7.93 -23.53
N ILE A 286 -1.89 8.74 -24.59
CA ILE A 286 -0.92 8.80 -25.69
C ILE A 286 0.47 9.19 -25.17
N LEU A 287 0.56 10.23 -24.34
CA LEU A 287 1.85 10.68 -23.79
C LEU A 287 2.48 9.64 -22.86
N THR A 288 1.67 8.86 -22.14
CA THR A 288 2.15 7.75 -21.31
C THR A 288 2.74 6.64 -22.18
N ILE A 289 2.06 6.28 -23.28
CA ILE A 289 2.59 5.33 -24.27
C ILE A 289 3.87 5.87 -24.90
N ALA A 290 3.94 7.16 -25.24
CA ALA A 290 5.16 7.78 -25.75
C ALA A 290 6.31 7.70 -24.75
N LYS A 291 6.03 7.88 -23.45
CA LYS A 291 7.03 7.92 -22.38
C LYS A 291 7.59 6.55 -22.01
N LEU A 292 6.71 5.55 -21.90
CA LEU A 292 7.02 4.26 -21.30
C LEU A 292 7.04 3.11 -22.31
N GLY A 293 6.53 3.36 -23.51
CA GLY A 293 6.32 2.35 -24.52
C GLY A 293 7.53 2.19 -25.42
N ASP A 294 7.31 1.41 -26.47
CA ASP A 294 8.28 1.12 -27.50
C ASP A 294 7.59 0.97 -28.85
N LYS A 295 8.36 0.62 -29.90
CA LYS A 295 7.88 0.45 -31.28
C LYS A 295 6.63 -0.42 -31.43
N ARG A 296 6.39 -1.39 -30.54
CA ARG A 296 5.23 -2.29 -30.61
C ARG A 296 3.91 -1.56 -30.35
N HIS A 297 3.96 -0.40 -29.69
CA HIS A 297 2.79 0.39 -29.34
C HIS A 297 2.40 1.42 -30.41
N ILE A 298 3.18 1.51 -31.52
CA ILE A 298 2.87 2.42 -32.62
C ILE A 298 1.51 2.11 -33.24
N SER A 299 1.13 0.83 -33.35
CA SER A 299 -0.17 0.42 -33.90
C SER A 299 -1.35 1.05 -33.16
N ILE A 300 -1.32 1.04 -31.83
CA ILE A 300 -2.33 1.67 -30.96
C ILE A 300 -2.44 3.17 -31.26
N LEU A 301 -1.31 3.85 -31.48
CA LEU A 301 -1.29 5.28 -31.78
C LEU A 301 -1.83 5.59 -33.18
N THR A 302 -1.59 4.70 -34.15
CA THR A 302 -2.08 4.91 -35.53
C THR A 302 -3.60 4.88 -35.64
N GLU A 303 -4.28 4.14 -34.76
CA GLU A 303 -5.76 4.13 -34.68
C GLU A 303 -6.36 5.49 -34.32
N LEU A 304 -5.56 6.38 -33.71
CA LEU A 304 -5.99 7.71 -33.24
C LEU A 304 -5.69 8.82 -34.25
N LEU A 305 -5.12 8.51 -35.42
CA LEU A 305 -4.72 9.53 -36.42
C LEU A 305 -5.91 10.21 -37.12
N GLU A 306 -7.10 9.63 -37.04
CA GLU A 306 -8.33 10.25 -37.54
C GLU A 306 -9.10 11.03 -36.44
N ASP A 307 -8.65 10.98 -35.18
CA ASP A 307 -9.31 11.68 -34.09
C ASP A 307 -8.99 13.18 -34.10
N SER A 308 -9.85 13.96 -34.75
CA SER A 308 -9.75 15.42 -34.85
C SER A 308 -10.25 16.18 -33.61
N SER A 309 -10.51 15.50 -32.48
CA SER A 309 -11.01 16.14 -31.27
C SER A 309 -10.03 17.23 -30.79
N PRO A 310 -10.51 18.46 -30.54
CA PRO A 310 -9.64 19.55 -30.11
C PRO A 310 -9.15 19.34 -28.68
N LEU A 311 -7.89 19.70 -28.44
CA LEU A 311 -7.25 19.68 -27.13
C LEU A 311 -6.99 21.11 -26.66
N GLN A 312 -5.80 21.62 -26.94
CA GLN A 312 -5.36 22.94 -26.52
C GLN A 312 -5.29 23.90 -27.71
N THR A 313 -5.72 25.15 -27.47
CA THR A 313 -5.46 26.28 -28.36
C THR A 313 -4.29 27.10 -27.82
N ARG A 314 -3.35 27.49 -28.69
CA ARG A 314 -2.25 28.39 -28.36
C ARG A 314 -2.25 29.57 -29.34
N THR A 315 -2.00 30.77 -28.83
CA THR A 315 -1.85 31.98 -29.67
C THR A 315 -0.48 32.57 -29.46
N ILE A 316 0.30 32.72 -30.52
CA ILE A 316 1.63 33.36 -30.51
C ILE A 316 1.66 34.37 -31.64
N ASN A 317 2.09 35.61 -31.38
CA ASN A 317 2.19 36.66 -32.41
C ASN A 317 0.91 36.78 -33.26
N ASN A 318 -0.25 36.69 -32.61
CA ASN A 318 -1.58 36.74 -33.22
C ASN A 318 -1.92 35.56 -34.18
N VAL A 319 -1.09 34.52 -34.22
CA VAL A 319 -1.38 33.26 -34.93
C VAL A 319 -1.96 32.27 -33.93
N ARG A 320 -3.20 31.84 -34.18
CA ARG A 320 -3.89 30.82 -33.38
C ARG A 320 -3.58 29.44 -33.97
N SER A 321 -3.14 28.52 -33.12
CA SER A 321 -2.91 27.11 -33.46
C SER A 321 -3.74 26.22 -32.54
N ILE A 322 -4.28 25.14 -33.10
CA ILE A 322 -5.10 24.16 -32.38
C ILE A 322 -4.40 22.80 -32.44
N THR A 323 -4.17 22.22 -31.27
CA THR A 323 -3.70 20.83 -31.13
C THR A 323 -4.90 19.90 -31.07
N GLN A 324 -4.85 18.78 -31.79
CA GLN A 324 -5.85 17.73 -31.79
C GLN A 324 -5.27 16.41 -31.28
N VAL A 325 -6.13 15.45 -30.93
CA VAL A 325 -5.71 14.11 -30.47
C VAL A 325 -4.78 13.44 -31.48
N ARG A 326 -5.14 13.46 -32.77
CA ARG A 326 -4.30 12.93 -33.86
C ARG A 326 -2.91 13.56 -33.98
N ASP A 327 -2.76 14.84 -33.64
CA ASP A 327 -1.46 15.53 -33.69
C ASP A 327 -0.52 14.95 -32.62
N VAL A 328 -1.06 14.70 -31.42
CA VAL A 328 -0.32 14.10 -30.29
C VAL A 328 0.00 12.63 -30.57
N ALA A 329 -0.96 11.87 -31.10
CA ALA A 329 -0.77 10.48 -31.49
C ALA A 329 0.34 10.33 -32.55
N LEU A 330 0.34 11.21 -33.55
CA LEU A 330 1.37 11.21 -34.58
C LEU A 330 2.75 11.52 -34.01
N ALA A 331 2.88 12.55 -33.17
CA ALA A 331 4.16 12.89 -32.55
C ALA A 331 4.68 11.74 -31.69
N ALA A 332 3.80 11.07 -30.93
CA ALA A 332 4.15 9.89 -30.16
C ALA A 332 4.62 8.72 -31.05
N ALA A 333 3.95 8.46 -32.18
CA ALA A 333 4.33 7.41 -33.11
C ALA A 333 5.72 7.66 -33.74
N VAL A 334 6.01 8.90 -34.15
CA VAL A 334 7.32 9.31 -34.66
C VAL A 334 8.41 9.15 -33.60
N HIS A 335 8.13 9.54 -32.36
CA HIS A 335 9.05 9.36 -31.25
C HIS A 335 9.36 7.87 -31.00
N LEU A 336 8.35 7.02 -30.91
CA LEU A 336 8.53 5.57 -30.71
C LEU A 336 9.22 4.89 -31.89
N ALA A 337 9.08 5.43 -33.11
CA ALA A 337 9.84 5.00 -34.28
C ALA A 337 11.35 5.33 -34.17
N GLY A 338 11.77 6.09 -33.16
CA GLY A 338 13.15 6.52 -32.94
C GLY A 338 13.57 7.66 -33.87
N ARG A 339 12.62 8.48 -34.33
CA ARG A 339 12.87 9.58 -35.28
C ARG A 339 12.64 10.94 -34.62
N PRO A 340 13.43 11.96 -34.96
CA PRO A 340 13.14 13.34 -34.55
C PRO A 340 11.77 13.80 -35.06
N LEU A 341 11.01 14.52 -34.22
CA LEU A 341 9.71 15.08 -34.62
C LEU A 341 9.83 16.06 -35.80
N ARG A 342 10.99 16.71 -35.93
CA ARG A 342 11.31 17.63 -37.03
C ARG A 342 11.37 16.95 -38.39
N ASP A 343 11.65 15.64 -38.46
CA ASP A 343 11.70 14.88 -39.72
C ASP A 343 10.35 14.93 -40.44
N VAL A 344 9.25 14.91 -39.69
CA VAL A 344 7.89 15.04 -40.24
C VAL A 344 7.37 16.47 -40.23
N GLY A 345 8.09 17.43 -39.63
CA GLY A 345 7.77 18.86 -39.67
C GLY A 345 7.13 19.44 -38.41
N PHE A 346 7.09 18.71 -37.30
CA PHE A 346 6.77 19.33 -36.01
C PHE A 346 7.88 20.29 -35.58
N GLN A 347 7.51 21.38 -34.90
CA GLN A 347 8.45 22.34 -34.32
C GLN A 347 8.89 21.97 -32.90
N ALA A 348 8.22 20.98 -32.30
CA ALA A 348 8.52 20.48 -30.97
C ALA A 348 9.78 19.62 -30.98
N ASP A 349 10.51 19.62 -29.86
CA ASP A 349 11.60 18.70 -29.59
C ASP A 349 11.18 17.69 -28.50
N VAL A 350 11.85 16.54 -28.49
CA VAL A 350 11.69 15.56 -27.41
C VAL A 350 12.33 16.12 -26.15
N MET A 351 11.60 16.08 -25.04
CA MET A 351 12.03 16.58 -23.75
C MET A 351 12.95 15.56 -23.05
N PRO A 352 13.86 15.99 -22.16
CA PRO A 352 14.72 15.09 -21.41
C PRO A 352 13.95 14.06 -20.56
N ASP A 353 14.52 12.87 -20.38
CA ASP A 353 13.86 11.75 -19.68
C ASP A 353 13.47 12.03 -18.23
N GLN A 354 14.07 13.02 -17.57
CA GLN A 354 13.70 13.43 -16.22
C GLN A 354 12.35 14.17 -16.16
N GLN A 355 11.87 14.68 -17.29
CA GLN A 355 10.57 15.33 -17.39
C GLN A 355 9.46 14.27 -17.50
N PRO A 356 8.29 14.52 -16.87
CA PRO A 356 7.15 13.61 -16.97
C PRO A 356 6.72 13.41 -18.43
N PHE A 357 6.68 14.49 -19.20
CA PHE A 357 6.36 14.44 -20.62
C PHE A 357 7.64 14.33 -21.45
N VAL A 358 7.65 13.40 -22.40
CA VAL A 358 8.68 13.34 -23.46
C VAL A 358 8.37 14.28 -24.63
N ILE A 359 7.13 14.75 -24.74
CA ILE A 359 6.70 15.66 -25.81
C ILE A 359 5.78 16.72 -25.18
N ASN A 360 6.02 17.99 -25.46
CA ASN A 360 5.14 19.06 -25.00
C ASN A 360 3.93 19.21 -25.96
N PRO A 361 2.70 18.82 -25.56
CA PRO A 361 1.54 18.85 -26.45
C PRO A 361 1.20 20.26 -26.93
N SER A 362 1.52 21.32 -26.16
CA SER A 362 1.25 22.70 -26.55
C SER A 362 2.06 23.20 -27.77
N GLN A 363 3.02 22.41 -28.24
CA GLN A 363 3.87 22.70 -29.39
C GLN A 363 3.50 21.89 -30.65
N LEU A 364 2.44 21.06 -30.57
CA LEU A 364 2.05 20.16 -31.66
C LEU A 364 0.89 20.70 -32.52
N GLY A 365 0.29 21.82 -32.15
CA GLY A 365 -0.84 22.39 -32.86
C GLY A 365 -0.47 23.11 -34.15
N PHE A 366 -1.41 23.12 -35.10
CA PHE A 366 -1.28 23.76 -36.40
C PHE A 366 -2.27 24.92 -36.54
N LYS A 367 -1.95 25.90 -37.40
CA LYS A 367 -2.84 27.04 -37.67
C LYS A 367 -4.04 26.67 -38.54
N ASP A 368 -3.86 25.70 -39.44
CA ASP A 368 -4.86 25.23 -40.39
C ASP A 368 -4.62 23.77 -40.81
N GLU A 369 -5.58 23.19 -41.52
CA GLU A 369 -5.52 21.80 -41.99
C GLU A 369 -4.47 21.58 -43.08
N LYS A 370 -4.08 22.62 -43.83
CA LYS A 370 -3.09 22.48 -44.90
C LYS A 370 -1.71 22.22 -44.32
N GLU A 371 -1.32 22.97 -43.30
CA GLU A 371 -0.06 22.73 -42.57
C GLU A 371 -0.04 21.35 -41.91
N ARG A 372 -1.16 20.95 -41.29
CA ARG A 372 -1.29 19.62 -40.68
C ARG A 372 -1.12 18.51 -41.73
N LYS A 373 -1.80 18.62 -42.86
CA LYS A 373 -1.74 17.61 -43.93
C LYS A 373 -0.30 17.39 -44.40
N VAL A 374 0.51 18.44 -44.53
CA VAL A 374 1.93 18.31 -44.90
C VAL A 374 2.70 17.42 -43.92
N VAL A 375 2.44 17.53 -42.62
CA VAL A 375 3.08 16.70 -41.60
C VAL A 375 2.60 15.24 -41.68
N PHE A 376 1.30 15.03 -41.88
CA PHE A 376 0.71 13.69 -42.03
C PHE A 376 1.20 12.99 -43.31
N ASP A 377 1.33 13.70 -44.44
CA ASP A 377 1.86 13.14 -45.69
C ASP A 377 3.34 12.72 -45.55
N LYS A 378 4.13 13.49 -44.79
CA LYS A 378 5.52 13.12 -44.46
C LYS A 378 5.59 11.88 -43.58
N TRP A 379 4.66 11.74 -42.65
CA TRP A 379 4.55 10.52 -41.85
C TRP A 379 4.24 9.29 -42.69
N GLU A 380 3.28 9.36 -43.61
CA GLU A 380 2.96 8.23 -44.50
C GLU A 380 4.15 7.79 -45.35
N THR A 381 5.01 8.74 -45.74
CA THR A 381 6.27 8.44 -46.42
C THR A 381 7.24 7.71 -45.48
N LEU A 382 7.46 8.27 -44.28
CA LEU A 382 8.34 7.71 -43.26
C LEU A 382 7.90 6.31 -42.78
N LYS A 383 6.58 6.08 -42.63
CA LYS A 383 5.98 4.81 -42.21
C LYS A 383 6.35 3.68 -43.17
N LYS A 384 6.29 3.96 -44.48
CA LYS A 384 6.69 3.03 -45.55
C LYS A 384 8.20 2.75 -45.54
N GLU A 385 9.02 3.79 -45.37
CA GLU A 385 10.48 3.63 -45.28
C GLU A 385 10.88 2.73 -44.11
N LEU A 386 10.23 2.90 -42.97
CA LEU A 386 10.48 2.14 -41.74
C LEU A 386 9.77 0.77 -41.69
N LYS A 387 8.94 0.44 -42.69
CA LYS A 387 8.16 -0.79 -42.77
C LYS A 387 7.29 -1.04 -41.53
N LEU A 388 6.64 0.02 -41.02
CA LEU A 388 5.77 -0.07 -39.83
C LEU A 388 4.37 -0.66 -40.15
N ASP A 389 4.08 -0.95 -41.41
CA ASP A 389 2.84 -1.59 -41.88
C ASP A 389 2.92 -3.13 -41.95
N GLN A 390 4.07 -3.71 -41.58
CA GLN A 390 4.36 -5.15 -41.53
C GLN A 390 4.53 -5.59 -40.08
#